data_AF-A0A1E4U2B1-F1
#
_entry.id   AF-A0A1E4U2B1-F1
#
_cell.length_a   1.000
_cell.length_b   1.000
_cell.length_c   1.000
_cell.angle_alpha   90.00
_cell.angle_beta   90.00
_cell.angle_gamma   90.00
#
_symmetry.space_group_name_H-M   'P 1'
#
loop_
_entity.id
_entity.type
_entity.pdbx_description
1 polymer ?
#
loop_
_entity_poly.entity_id
_entity_poly.type
_entity_poly.pdbx_seq_one_letter_code
_entity_poly.pdbx_strand_id
1 'polypeptide(L)'
;MSKQCKGITKKGERCKIYVKEGGFCRYHQFQQNSSTITGTSNSTGSPKKSLLGSKLIPIKVPGRIYVYTLQHLLVKPTKEPWLKIQKYNDNKLKVFNPKHDILIKIGYTTQSVHTRLKQWEFQCKHQLLLVNPYNSKQEVITNDMDKLLFFFKKMSLNGSKQYLNYENTQSGFLCLQNANIVESKIHQLLRQKYGHGNVHCNGCIDNNNNNNNNNNKGNFNIHIEWFLIPRKEIDNVFKIIDRVCSFYNNNTGK
;
A
#
# COMPACT_ATOMS: atom_id res chain seq x y z
N MET A 1 4.21 23.31 34.46
CA MET A 1 5.16 23.66 33.38
C MET A 1 5.14 22.56 32.33
N SER A 2 4.83 22.87 31.08
CA SER A 2 4.90 21.89 29.98
C SER A 2 6.37 21.63 29.62
N LYS A 3 6.73 20.36 29.43
CA LYS A 3 8.10 19.96 29.06
C LYS A 3 8.10 19.35 27.67
N GLN A 4 9.14 19.60 26.89
CA GLN A 4 9.26 19.04 25.54
C GLN A 4 9.38 17.51 25.61
N CYS A 5 8.70 16.83 24.70
CA CYS A 5 8.75 15.38 24.55
C CYS A 5 10.20 14.89 24.41
N LYS A 6 10.50 13.78 25.10
CA LYS A 6 11.80 13.10 25.04
C LYS A 6 11.99 12.20 23.81
N GLY A 7 10.95 12.04 22.97
CA GLY A 7 10.98 11.15 21.83
C GLY A 7 11.82 11.65 20.66
N ILE A 8 12.43 10.73 19.91
CA ILE A 8 13.17 11.01 18.67
C ILE A 8 12.31 10.63 17.45
N THR A 9 12.23 11.54 16.50
CA THR A 9 11.50 11.38 15.24
C THR A 9 12.21 10.41 14.29
N LYS A 10 11.53 9.96 13.24
CA LYS A 10 12.14 9.11 12.19
C LYS A 10 13.34 9.77 11.48
N LYS A 11 13.49 11.10 11.58
CA LYS A 11 14.62 11.87 11.02
C LYS A 11 15.80 11.98 11.99
N GLY A 12 15.73 11.38 13.19
CA GLY A 12 16.77 11.50 14.22
C GLY A 12 16.69 12.77 15.07
N GLU A 13 15.72 13.64 14.81
CA GLU A 13 15.54 14.90 15.55
C GLU A 13 14.65 14.75 16.78
N ARG A 14 14.82 15.63 17.78
CA ARG A 14 13.98 15.66 18.98
C ARG A 14 12.56 16.11 18.68
N CYS A 15 11.59 15.38 19.23
CA CYS A 15 10.17 15.70 19.07
C CYS A 15 9.85 17.07 19.67
N LYS A 16 9.16 17.92 18.90
CA LYS A 16 8.79 19.29 19.29
C LYS A 16 7.46 19.40 20.05
N ILE A 17 6.81 18.27 20.32
CA ILE A 17 5.52 18.24 21.04
C ILE A 17 5.77 18.47 22.53
N TYR A 18 4.99 19.34 23.16
CA TYR A 18 5.05 19.58 24.61
C TYR A 18 4.07 18.68 25.36
N VAL A 19 4.51 18.10 26.48
CA VAL A 19 3.72 17.22 27.36
C VAL A 19 3.60 17.83 28.75
N LYS A 20 2.48 17.54 29.43
CA LYS A 20 2.19 18.09 30.77
C LYS A 20 3.12 17.52 31.84
N GLU A 21 3.42 16.23 31.76
CA GLU A 21 4.32 15.51 32.65
C GLU A 21 5.54 15.09 31.85
N GLY A 22 6.74 15.52 32.25
CA GLY A 22 7.96 15.38 31.45
C GLY A 22 8.22 13.94 31.01
N GLY A 23 7.97 13.65 29.74
CA GLY A 23 7.98 12.27 29.23
C GLY A 23 7.81 12.19 27.71
N PHE A 24 7.07 11.20 27.26
CA PHE A 24 6.83 10.93 25.84
C PHE A 24 5.42 11.36 25.43
N CYS A 25 5.25 11.90 24.22
CA CYS A 25 3.94 12.19 23.67
C CYS A 25 3.27 10.89 23.17
N ARG A 26 1.98 10.94 22.82
CA ARG A 26 1.25 9.77 22.30
C ARG A 26 1.93 9.07 21.12
N TYR A 27 2.71 9.80 20.33
CA TYR A 27 3.43 9.25 19.18
C TYR A 27 4.77 8.59 19.53
N HIS A 28 5.27 8.78 20.76
CA HIS A 28 6.58 8.25 21.20
C HIS A 28 6.48 7.46 22.50
N GLN A 29 5.28 7.10 22.98
CA GLN A 29 5.10 6.26 24.18
C GLN A 29 5.88 4.94 24.09
N PHE A 30 6.06 4.39 22.89
CA PHE A 30 6.86 3.18 22.68
C PHE A 30 8.34 3.34 23.03
N GLN A 31 8.88 4.56 23.08
CA GLN A 31 10.27 4.85 23.46
C GLN A 31 10.44 4.94 24.99
N GLN A 32 9.34 5.03 25.75
CA GLN A 32 9.37 5.09 27.22
C GLN A 32 9.90 3.80 27.83
N ASN A 33 9.52 2.66 27.25
CA ASN A 33 9.87 1.32 27.76
C ASN A 33 11.29 0.87 27.37
N SER A 34 12.03 1.68 26.61
CA SER A 34 13.40 1.39 26.19
C SER A 34 14.45 1.93 27.17
N SER A 35 14.03 2.60 28.26
CA SER A 35 14.91 3.41 29.12
C SER A 35 15.28 2.75 30.47
N THR A 36 14.96 1.48 30.71
CA THR A 36 15.17 0.80 32.01
C THR A 36 16.31 -0.22 31.99
N ILE A 37 17.48 0.15 31.47
CA ILE A 37 18.79 -0.51 31.66
C ILE A 37 19.81 0.62 31.42
N THR A 38 20.63 1.18 32.30
CA THR A 38 21.20 0.96 33.64
C THR A 38 21.53 2.36 34.21
N GLY A 39 21.53 2.62 35.52
CA GLY A 39 22.66 2.29 36.38
C GLY A 39 23.87 3.18 36.10
N THR A 40 24.12 4.11 37.02
CA THR A 40 25.25 5.04 37.20
C THR A 40 26.65 4.48 36.87
N SER A 41 27.42 5.21 36.05
CA SER A 41 28.86 5.43 36.27
C SER A 41 29.42 6.48 35.29
N ASN A 42 30.10 7.48 35.84
CA ASN A 42 30.89 8.47 35.11
C ASN A 42 32.01 7.80 34.30
N SER A 43 32.22 8.23 33.05
CA SER A 43 33.56 8.42 32.49
C SER A 43 33.47 9.07 31.11
N THR A 44 34.21 10.17 31.00
CA THR A 44 34.66 10.84 29.78
C THR A 44 35.35 9.83 28.85
N GLY A 45 34.76 9.59 27.68
CA GLY A 45 35.37 8.73 26.67
C GLY A 45 34.45 8.53 25.48
N SER A 46 34.86 9.06 24.34
CA SER A 46 34.24 8.89 23.03
C SER A 46 33.89 7.42 22.75
N PRO A 47 32.64 7.05 22.39
CA PRO A 47 32.36 5.67 22.04
C PRO A 47 32.49 5.44 20.53
N LYS A 48 33.49 4.62 20.20
CA LYS A 48 33.59 3.81 18.99
C LYS A 48 32.28 3.07 18.71
N LYS A 49 32.02 2.83 17.42
CA LYS A 49 31.04 1.87 16.89
C LYS A 49 31.02 0.58 17.74
N SER A 50 29.94 0.32 18.49
CA SER A 50 29.65 -1.02 19.00
C SER A 50 28.46 -1.58 18.22
N LEU A 51 28.75 -2.59 17.41
CA LEU A 51 27.79 -3.53 16.90
C LEU A 51 27.20 -4.29 18.10
N LEU A 52 25.98 -3.96 18.50
CA LEU A 52 25.04 -4.96 19.02
C LEU A 52 23.62 -4.38 18.94
N GLY A 53 23.10 -4.40 17.71
CA GLY A 53 21.71 -4.05 17.46
C GLY A 53 20.79 -5.09 18.09
N SER A 54 20.25 -4.79 19.26
CA SER A 54 19.12 -5.52 19.83
C SER A 54 17.91 -5.25 18.92
N LYS A 55 17.67 -6.24 18.05
CA LYS A 55 16.59 -6.29 17.08
C LYS A 55 15.26 -6.28 17.85
N LEU A 56 14.68 -5.08 18.05
CA LEU A 56 13.33 -4.92 18.59
C LEU A 56 12.39 -5.82 17.79
N ILE A 57 11.80 -6.82 18.45
CA ILE A 57 10.86 -7.74 17.84
C ILE A 57 9.67 -6.90 17.37
N PRO A 58 9.40 -6.80 16.05
CA PRO A 58 8.33 -5.96 15.55
C PRO A 58 7.00 -6.47 16.10
N ILE A 59 6.22 -5.58 16.71
CA ILE A 59 4.87 -5.88 17.17
C ILE A 59 4.09 -6.42 15.96
N LYS A 60 3.67 -7.67 16.10
CA LYS A 60 3.00 -8.49 15.08
C LYS A 60 1.55 -8.02 14.90
N VAL A 61 1.35 -6.84 14.32
CA VAL A 61 0.00 -6.32 14.08
C VAL A 61 -0.59 -7.00 12.84
N PRO A 62 -1.76 -7.66 12.96
CA PRO A 62 -2.43 -8.23 11.80
C PRO A 62 -2.85 -7.12 10.84
N GLY A 63 -2.77 -7.42 9.55
CA GLY A 63 -3.11 -6.49 8.49
C GLY A 63 -3.76 -7.21 7.32
N ARG A 64 -4.18 -6.43 6.35
CA ARG A 64 -4.83 -6.91 5.13
C ARG A 64 -4.13 -6.35 3.92
N ILE A 65 -3.85 -7.21 2.94
CA ILE A 65 -3.44 -6.79 1.60
C ILE A 65 -4.69 -6.59 0.77
N TYR A 66 -4.77 -5.48 0.05
CA TYR A 66 -5.88 -5.18 -0.83
C TYR A 66 -5.38 -4.63 -2.16
N VAL A 67 -6.17 -4.86 -3.20
CA VAL A 67 -5.86 -4.44 -4.57
C VAL A 67 -6.89 -3.41 -4.99
N TYR A 68 -6.43 -2.32 -5.59
CA TYR A 68 -7.31 -1.26 -6.06
C TYR A 68 -6.80 -0.65 -7.36
N THR A 69 -7.70 0.03 -8.05
CA THR A 69 -7.44 0.74 -9.31
C THR A 69 -8.23 2.04 -9.34
N LEU A 70 -8.06 2.83 -10.40
CA LEU A 70 -8.90 4.01 -10.67
C LEU A 70 -10.25 3.54 -11.19
N GLN A 71 -11.35 4.13 -10.71
CA GLN A 71 -12.71 3.68 -11.03
C GLN A 71 -12.99 3.60 -12.53
N HIS A 72 -12.56 4.59 -13.31
CA HIS A 72 -12.74 4.61 -14.76
C HIS A 72 -12.02 3.45 -15.48
N LEU A 73 -10.94 2.90 -14.89
CA LEU A 73 -10.22 1.78 -15.50
C LEU A 73 -10.96 0.45 -15.39
N LEU A 74 -11.87 0.30 -14.43
CA LEU A 74 -12.62 -0.94 -14.24
C LEU A 74 -14.03 -0.87 -14.83
N VAL A 75 -14.75 0.24 -14.61
CA VAL A 75 -16.18 0.34 -14.97
C VAL A 75 -16.37 0.62 -16.47
N LYS A 76 -15.70 1.64 -17.00
CA LYS A 76 -15.75 2.03 -18.41
C LYS A 76 -14.35 2.47 -18.85
N PRO A 77 -13.50 1.54 -19.32
CA PRO A 77 -12.10 1.81 -19.65
C PRO A 77 -11.92 2.94 -20.67
N THR A 78 -11.73 4.17 -20.21
CA THR A 78 -11.50 5.36 -21.04
C THR A 78 -10.04 5.78 -21.01
N LYS A 79 -9.54 6.27 -22.15
CA LYS A 79 -8.23 6.91 -22.21
C LYS A 79 -8.34 8.29 -21.58
N GLU A 80 -7.55 8.52 -20.55
CA GLU A 80 -7.49 9.79 -19.84
C GLU A 80 -6.18 10.51 -20.20
N PRO A 81 -6.20 11.73 -20.78
CA PRO A 81 -4.98 12.43 -21.20
C PRO A 81 -3.98 12.71 -20.07
N TRP A 82 -4.49 12.83 -18.84
CA TRP A 82 -3.69 13.08 -17.65
C TRP A 82 -2.98 11.82 -17.15
N LEU A 83 -3.54 10.64 -17.41
CA LEU A 83 -3.01 9.37 -16.93
C LEU A 83 -1.87 8.91 -17.83
N LYS A 84 -0.66 9.37 -17.51
CA LYS A 84 0.56 9.05 -18.25
C LYS A 84 1.41 8.03 -17.49
N ILE A 85 1.94 7.07 -18.23
CA ILE A 85 2.85 6.05 -17.72
C ILE A 85 4.24 6.30 -18.29
N GLN A 86 5.23 6.14 -17.42
CA GLN A 86 6.61 5.97 -17.80
C GLN A 86 7.02 4.50 -17.54
N LYS A 87 7.48 3.80 -18.58
CA LYS A 87 8.03 2.45 -18.42
C LYS A 87 9.47 2.53 -17.88
N TYR A 88 9.86 1.53 -17.10
CA TYR A 88 11.26 1.36 -16.66
C TYR A 88 12.18 1.32 -17.90
N ASN A 89 13.15 2.23 -17.96
CA ASN A 89 14.08 2.50 -19.10
C ASN A 89 13.55 3.34 -20.27
N ASP A 90 12.30 3.83 -20.25
CA ASP A 90 11.81 4.78 -21.26
C ASP A 90 11.69 6.19 -20.66
N ASN A 91 12.35 7.17 -21.28
CA ASN A 91 12.24 8.58 -20.87
C ASN A 91 10.98 9.26 -21.42
N LYS A 92 10.21 8.59 -22.29
CA LYS A 92 9.00 9.14 -22.89
C LYS A 92 7.76 8.82 -22.07
N LEU A 93 7.05 9.88 -21.67
CA LEU A 93 5.72 9.77 -21.10
C LEU A 93 4.69 9.43 -22.18
N LYS A 94 3.96 8.34 -21.99
CA LYS A 94 2.89 7.92 -22.91
C LYS A 94 1.56 7.91 -22.18
N VAL A 95 0.51 8.41 -22.83
CA VAL A 95 -0.86 8.32 -22.33
C VAL A 95 -1.24 6.84 -22.22
N PHE A 96 -1.79 6.44 -21.07
CA PHE A 96 -2.19 5.07 -20.85
C PHE A 96 -3.37 4.67 -21.73
N ASN A 97 -3.32 3.44 -22.25
CA ASN A 97 -4.41 2.83 -23.00
C ASN A 97 -4.99 1.63 -22.23
N PRO A 98 -6.21 1.73 -21.68
CA PRO A 98 -6.76 0.69 -20.80
C PRO A 98 -7.44 -0.47 -21.54
N LYS A 99 -7.26 -0.57 -22.87
CA LYS A 99 -7.94 -1.56 -23.73
C LYS A 99 -7.58 -3.00 -23.38
N HIS A 100 -6.30 -3.30 -23.21
CA HIS A 100 -5.81 -4.67 -22.94
C HIS A 100 -5.16 -4.80 -21.56
N ASP A 101 -4.68 -3.68 -21.03
CA ASP A 101 -4.00 -3.62 -19.75
C ASP A 101 -4.82 -2.83 -18.73
N ILE A 102 -4.54 -3.07 -17.45
CA ILE A 102 -5.06 -2.30 -16.33
C ILE A 102 -3.88 -1.85 -15.45
N LEU A 103 -3.99 -0.66 -14.89
CA LEU A 103 -3.11 -0.21 -13.82
C LEU A 103 -3.72 -0.62 -12.49
N ILE A 104 -3.00 -1.40 -11.69
CA ILE A 104 -3.41 -1.71 -10.33
C ILE A 104 -2.36 -1.25 -9.33
N LYS A 105 -2.81 -0.96 -8.12
CA LYS A 105 -1.95 -0.73 -6.97
C LYS A 105 -2.34 -1.68 -5.84
N ILE A 106 -1.32 -2.08 -5.09
CA ILE A 106 -1.46 -3.03 -3.99
C ILE A 106 -1.03 -2.29 -2.74
N GLY A 107 -1.93 -2.26 -1.77
CA GLY A 107 -1.67 -1.65 -0.47
C GLY A 107 -1.90 -2.65 0.64
N TYR A 108 -1.42 -2.28 1.83
CA TYR A 108 -1.79 -2.96 3.06
C TYR A 108 -2.43 -2.00 4.05
N THR A 109 -3.25 -2.54 4.96
CA THR A 109 -3.82 -1.76 6.05
C THR A 109 -4.09 -2.58 7.29
N THR A 110 -4.01 -1.95 8.46
CA THR A 110 -4.46 -2.52 9.73
C THR A 110 -5.91 -2.13 10.07
N GLN A 111 -6.48 -1.14 9.36
CA GLN A 111 -7.86 -0.70 9.50
C GLN A 111 -8.77 -1.43 8.49
N SER A 112 -10.03 -1.00 8.34
CA SER A 112 -10.86 -1.50 7.24
C SER A 112 -10.31 -0.99 5.89
N VAL A 113 -10.38 -1.85 4.88
CA VAL A 113 -9.94 -1.54 3.52
C VAL A 113 -10.71 -0.35 2.95
N HIS A 114 -12.02 -0.28 3.21
CA HIS A 114 -12.87 0.83 2.75
C HIS A 114 -12.44 2.18 3.33
N THR A 115 -12.16 2.25 4.63
CA THR A 115 -11.69 3.49 5.26
C THR A 115 -10.34 3.92 4.69
N ARG A 116 -9.43 2.97 4.48
CA ARG A 116 -8.13 3.26 3.87
C ARG A 116 -8.27 3.75 2.43
N LEU A 117 -9.18 3.18 1.64
CA LEU A 117 -9.43 3.61 0.27
C LEU A 117 -9.92 5.07 0.23
N LYS A 118 -10.90 5.43 1.07
CA LYS A 118 -11.39 6.81 1.18
C LYS A 118 -10.31 7.81 1.55
N GLN A 119 -9.37 7.43 2.42
CA GLN A 119 -8.22 8.28 2.76
C GLN A 119 -7.36 8.55 1.51
N TRP A 120 -7.11 7.52 0.71
CA TRP A 120 -6.36 7.69 -0.54
C TRP A 120 -7.11 8.49 -1.59
N GLU A 121 -8.43 8.31 -1.73
CA GLU A 121 -9.28 9.12 -2.61
C GLU A 121 -9.24 10.59 -2.21
N PHE A 122 -9.33 10.87 -0.91
CA PHE A 122 -9.27 12.24 -0.39
C PHE A 122 -7.92 12.90 -0.67
N GLN A 123 -6.82 12.14 -0.57
CA GLN A 123 -5.47 12.63 -0.84
C GLN A 123 -5.20 12.79 -2.33
N CYS A 124 -5.68 11.87 -3.16
CA CYS A 124 -5.40 11.84 -4.60
C CYS A 124 -6.42 12.61 -5.42
N LYS A 125 -7.58 12.95 -4.86
CA LYS A 125 -8.74 13.54 -5.56
C LYS A 125 -9.22 12.72 -6.76
N HIS A 126 -8.97 11.41 -6.74
CA HIS A 126 -9.44 10.47 -7.74
C HIS A 126 -10.30 9.40 -7.08
N GLN A 127 -11.35 8.98 -7.78
CA GLN A 127 -12.18 7.86 -7.35
C GLN A 127 -11.41 6.54 -7.54
N LEU A 128 -11.33 5.76 -6.48
CA LEU A 128 -10.64 4.48 -6.43
C LEU A 128 -11.66 3.36 -6.24
N LEU A 129 -11.38 2.21 -6.85
CA LEU A 129 -12.24 1.05 -6.77
C LEU A 129 -11.43 -0.18 -6.37
N LEU A 130 -11.99 -0.97 -5.46
CA LEU A 130 -11.40 -2.26 -5.08
C LEU A 130 -11.51 -3.26 -6.22
N VAL A 131 -10.39 -3.91 -6.50
CA VAL A 131 -10.34 -5.02 -7.45
C VAL A 131 -10.41 -6.30 -6.63
N ASN A 132 -11.54 -7.00 -6.74
CA ASN A 132 -11.78 -8.23 -6.00
C ASN A 132 -11.60 -9.46 -6.90
N PRO A 133 -11.09 -10.59 -6.36
CA PRO A 133 -10.91 -11.84 -7.12
C PRO A 133 -12.22 -12.40 -7.70
N TYR A 134 -13.36 -12.06 -7.11
CA TYR A 134 -14.66 -12.52 -7.57
C TYR A 134 -15.37 -11.52 -8.49
N ASN A 135 -14.89 -10.26 -8.53
CA ASN A 135 -15.40 -9.21 -9.41
C ASN A 135 -14.43 -8.89 -10.58
N SER A 136 -13.26 -9.53 -10.65
CA SER A 136 -12.30 -9.38 -11.77
C SER A 136 -12.89 -9.81 -13.11
N LYS A 137 -13.95 -10.65 -13.07
CA LYS A 137 -14.78 -11.04 -14.20
C LYS A 137 -16.00 -10.13 -14.40
N GLN A 138 -16.00 -8.89 -13.89
CA GLN A 138 -16.80 -7.84 -14.52
C GLN A 138 -16.19 -7.52 -15.88
N GLU A 139 -16.22 -8.52 -16.78
CA GLU A 139 -16.39 -8.25 -18.18
C GLU A 139 -17.61 -7.34 -18.26
N VAL A 140 -17.44 -6.23 -18.97
CA VAL A 140 -18.53 -5.33 -19.32
C VAL A 140 -19.68 -6.22 -19.76
N ILE A 141 -20.76 -6.27 -18.98
CA ILE A 141 -21.91 -7.07 -19.35
C ILE A 141 -22.55 -6.34 -20.53
N THR A 142 -22.15 -6.71 -21.74
CA THR A 142 -22.66 -6.11 -22.97
C THR A 142 -23.98 -6.76 -23.37
N ASN A 143 -24.20 -8.03 -23.00
CA ASN A 143 -25.33 -8.83 -23.46
C ASN A 143 -26.20 -9.32 -22.29
N ASP A 144 -27.52 -9.41 -22.49
CA ASP A 144 -28.48 -9.78 -21.44
C ASP A 144 -28.32 -11.23 -20.94
N MET A 145 -27.75 -12.12 -21.76
CA MET A 145 -27.42 -13.49 -21.33
C MET A 145 -26.28 -13.56 -20.31
N ASP A 146 -25.30 -12.65 -20.40
CA ASP A 146 -24.19 -12.59 -19.44
C ASP A 146 -24.65 -12.03 -18.08
N LYS A 147 -25.65 -11.14 -18.09
CA LYS A 147 -26.38 -10.69 -16.88
C LYS A 147 -27.04 -11.89 -16.20
N LEU A 148 -27.74 -12.71 -16.97
CA LEU A 148 -28.45 -13.89 -16.47
C LEU A 148 -27.47 -14.91 -15.88
N LEU A 149 -26.40 -15.23 -16.60
CA LEU A 149 -25.32 -16.12 -16.13
C LEU A 149 -24.64 -15.58 -14.87
N PHE A 150 -24.45 -14.26 -14.76
CA PHE A 150 -23.94 -13.62 -13.54
C PHE A 150 -24.88 -13.82 -12.34
N PHE A 151 -26.19 -13.70 -12.53
CA PHE A 151 -27.19 -13.98 -11.47
C PHE A 151 -27.20 -15.45 -11.07
N PHE A 152 -27.16 -16.39 -12.02
CA PHE A 152 -27.10 -17.83 -11.71
C PHE A 152 -25.81 -18.24 -11.02
N LYS A 153 -24.68 -17.64 -11.41
CA LYS A 153 -23.39 -17.87 -10.75
C LYS A 153 -23.39 -17.43 -9.28
N LYS A 154 -24.13 -16.37 -8.95
CA LYS A 154 -24.35 -15.93 -7.56
C LYS A 154 -25.25 -16.87 -6.74
N MET A 155 -26.01 -17.75 -7.38
CA MET A 155 -26.87 -18.74 -6.72
C MET A 155 -26.22 -20.11 -6.54
N SER A 156 -24.98 -20.30 -7.02
CA SER A 156 -24.26 -21.55 -6.80
C SER A 156 -23.79 -21.65 -5.35
N LEU A 157 -24.32 -22.63 -4.61
CA LEU A 157 -23.93 -22.95 -3.23
C LEU A 157 -22.52 -23.55 -3.13
N ASN A 158 -21.90 -23.90 -4.26
CA ASN A 158 -20.52 -24.39 -4.34
C ASN A 158 -19.54 -23.24 -4.56
N GLY A 159 -19.58 -22.24 -3.69
CA GLY A 159 -18.55 -21.21 -3.62
C GLY A 159 -17.27 -21.77 -3.01
N SER A 160 -16.58 -22.66 -3.72
CA SER A 160 -15.23 -23.09 -3.31
C SER A 160 -14.38 -21.84 -3.10
N LYS A 161 -13.88 -21.60 -1.88
CA LYS A 161 -12.96 -20.51 -1.61
C LYS A 161 -11.75 -20.67 -2.52
N GLN A 162 -11.72 -19.92 -3.63
CA GLN A 162 -10.63 -20.01 -4.61
C GLN A 162 -9.31 -19.52 -4.01
N TYR A 163 -9.40 -18.71 -2.96
CA TYR A 163 -8.27 -18.10 -2.25
C TYR A 163 -8.45 -18.35 -0.75
N LEU A 164 -7.40 -18.88 -0.12
CA LEU A 164 -7.44 -19.32 1.28
C LEU A 164 -7.52 -18.13 2.25
N ASN A 165 -6.78 -17.06 1.96
CA ASN A 165 -6.63 -15.92 2.85
C ASN A 165 -7.55 -14.75 2.51
N TYR A 166 -8.37 -14.85 1.46
CA TYR A 166 -9.22 -13.73 1.05
C TYR A 166 -10.52 -13.68 1.86
N GLU A 167 -10.73 -12.57 2.57
CA GLU A 167 -11.96 -12.30 3.31
C GLU A 167 -12.90 -11.39 2.52
N ASN A 168 -14.04 -11.94 2.07
CA ASN A 168 -15.05 -11.19 1.31
C ASN A 168 -15.63 -10.00 2.10
N THR A 169 -15.89 -10.19 3.39
CA THR A 169 -16.50 -9.17 4.26
C THR A 169 -15.61 -7.95 4.45
N GLN A 170 -14.29 -8.15 4.38
CA GLN A 170 -13.29 -7.10 4.61
C GLN A 170 -12.51 -6.72 3.36
N SER A 171 -12.84 -7.36 2.22
CA SER A 171 -12.31 -7.08 0.87
C SER A 171 -10.78 -7.06 0.81
N GLY A 172 -10.13 -8.04 1.44
CA GLY A 172 -8.67 -8.13 1.48
C GLY A 172 -8.16 -9.51 1.88
N PHE A 173 -6.88 -9.74 1.63
CA PHE A 173 -6.17 -10.94 2.04
C PHE A 173 -5.61 -10.76 3.45
N LEU A 174 -5.97 -11.66 4.36
CA LEU A 174 -5.54 -11.64 5.74
C LEU A 174 -4.05 -11.97 5.87
N CYS A 175 -3.32 -11.10 6.56
CA CYS A 175 -1.97 -11.36 7.04
C CYS A 175 -1.98 -11.29 8.56
N LEU A 176 -1.69 -12.41 9.21
CA LEU A 176 -1.68 -12.48 10.67
C LEU A 176 -0.62 -11.56 11.27
N GLN A 177 0.52 -11.40 10.59
CA GLN A 177 1.67 -10.63 11.09
C GLN A 177 2.47 -10.05 9.91
N ASN A 178 3.21 -8.97 10.14
CA ASN A 178 4.19 -8.42 9.20
C ASN A 178 3.61 -8.06 7.81
N ALA A 179 2.40 -7.50 7.75
CA ALA A 179 1.73 -7.16 6.49
C ALA A 179 2.58 -6.25 5.57
N ASN A 180 3.44 -5.41 6.13
CA ASN A 180 4.41 -4.60 5.40
C ASN A 180 5.48 -5.45 4.68
N ILE A 181 6.00 -6.49 5.33
CA ILE A 181 6.99 -7.41 4.72
C ILE A 181 6.31 -8.23 3.63
N VAL A 182 5.10 -8.71 3.89
CA VAL A 182 4.28 -9.43 2.91
C VAL A 182 4.03 -8.57 1.67
N GLU A 183 3.59 -7.33 1.87
CA GLU A 183 3.34 -6.38 0.80
C GLU A 183 4.61 -6.08 -0.03
N SER A 184 5.74 -5.82 0.64
CA SER A 184 7.01 -5.58 -0.05
C SER A 184 7.46 -6.79 -0.86
N LYS A 185 7.22 -8.01 -0.37
CA LYS A 185 7.52 -9.23 -1.11
C LYS A 185 6.62 -9.40 -2.33
N ILE A 186 5.32 -9.14 -2.19
CA ILE A 186 4.36 -9.14 -3.29
C ILE A 186 4.78 -8.13 -4.36
N HIS A 187 5.14 -6.92 -3.94
CA HIS A 187 5.64 -5.87 -4.84
C HIS A 187 6.87 -6.35 -5.60
N GLN A 188 7.86 -6.93 -4.92
CA GLN A 188 9.06 -7.46 -5.58
C GLN A 188 8.71 -8.46 -6.69
N LEU A 189 7.83 -9.42 -6.40
CA LEU A 189 7.42 -10.44 -7.37
C LEU A 189 6.68 -9.83 -8.57
N LEU A 190 5.80 -8.85 -8.33
CA LEU A 190 5.05 -8.21 -9.39
C LEU A 190 5.91 -7.26 -10.22
N ARG A 191 6.87 -6.56 -9.61
CA ARG A 191 7.87 -5.76 -10.34
C ARG A 191 8.70 -6.63 -11.27
N GLN A 192 9.09 -7.82 -10.81
CA GLN A 192 9.84 -8.78 -11.63
C GLN A 192 8.99 -9.33 -12.78
N LYS A 193 7.70 -9.62 -12.54
CA LYS A 193 6.83 -10.25 -13.55
C LYS A 193 6.24 -9.26 -14.56
N TYR A 194 5.72 -8.14 -14.08
CA TYR A 194 4.94 -7.18 -14.89
C TYR A 194 5.63 -5.83 -15.06
N GLY A 195 6.76 -5.62 -14.39
CA GLY A 195 7.39 -4.31 -14.29
C GLY A 195 6.64 -3.40 -13.30
N HIS A 196 7.04 -2.13 -13.31
CA HIS A 196 6.34 -1.06 -12.60
C HIS A 196 6.31 0.18 -13.48
N GLY A 197 5.31 1.03 -13.24
CA GLY A 197 5.18 2.32 -13.89
C GLY A 197 5.06 3.44 -12.86
N ASN A 198 5.58 4.58 -13.24
CA ASN A 198 5.29 5.84 -12.59
C ASN A 198 3.99 6.40 -13.19
N VAL A 199 3.03 6.73 -12.33
CA VAL A 199 1.77 7.35 -12.73
C VAL A 199 1.79 8.81 -12.34
N HIS A 200 1.70 9.69 -13.32
CA HIS A 200 1.53 11.12 -13.07
C HIS A 200 0.07 11.40 -12.71
N CYS A 201 -0.13 12.04 -11.56
CA CYS A 201 -1.44 12.31 -11.01
C CYS A 201 -1.72 13.81 -10.95
N ASN A 202 -2.85 14.23 -11.53
CA ASN A 202 -3.26 15.62 -11.54
C ASN A 202 -3.86 16.11 -10.20
N GLY A 203 -4.32 15.18 -9.36
CA GLY A 203 -5.02 15.49 -8.12
C GLY A 203 -4.11 15.57 -6.90
N CYS A 204 -2.87 15.08 -7.01
CA CYS A 204 -1.85 15.30 -5.99
C CYS A 204 -0.99 16.50 -6.39
N ILE A 205 -1.31 17.67 -5.84
CA ILE A 205 -0.51 18.90 -6.02
C ILE A 205 0.76 18.80 -5.19
N ASP A 206 1.90 19.08 -5.83
CA ASP A 206 3.19 19.10 -5.15
C ASP A 206 3.34 20.41 -4.35
N ASN A 207 3.17 20.35 -3.03
CA ASN A 207 3.27 21.52 -2.15
C ASN A 207 4.73 22.01 -1.94
N ASN A 208 5.71 21.37 -2.59
CA ASN A 208 7.14 21.63 -2.37
C ASN A 208 7.75 22.68 -3.33
N ASN A 209 6.96 23.39 -4.13
CA ASN A 209 7.46 24.46 -5.01
C ASN A 209 7.70 25.79 -4.29
N ASN A 210 8.51 25.77 -3.23
CA ASN A 210 9.06 26.98 -2.61
C ASN A 210 10.51 27.28 -3.02
N ASN A 211 11.11 26.51 -3.93
CA ASN A 211 12.45 26.82 -4.43
C ASN A 211 12.48 26.89 -5.95
N ASN A 212 12.55 28.14 -6.42
CA ASN A 212 13.27 28.61 -7.60
C ASN A 212 13.80 27.52 -8.54
N ASN A 213 13.16 27.33 -9.68
CA ASN A 213 13.77 27.67 -10.97
C ASN A 213 12.82 27.34 -12.12
N ASN A 214 12.79 28.27 -13.07
CA ASN A 214 12.15 28.20 -14.37
C ASN A 214 12.24 26.81 -14.99
N ASN A 215 11.10 26.14 -15.17
CA ASN A 215 10.72 25.45 -16.41
C ASN A 215 9.30 24.88 -16.25
N ASN A 216 8.40 25.35 -17.12
CA ASN A 216 7.00 24.90 -17.25
C ASN A 216 6.89 23.39 -17.56
N LYS A 217 6.94 22.55 -16.54
CA LYS A 217 6.46 21.16 -16.58
C LYS A 217 5.54 20.97 -15.39
N GLY A 218 4.24 20.76 -15.67
CA GLY A 218 3.18 20.73 -14.66
C GLY A 218 3.55 19.94 -13.40
N ASN A 219 3.24 20.55 -12.25
CA ASN A 219 3.58 20.09 -10.89
C ASN A 219 2.74 18.86 -10.48
N PHE A 220 2.89 17.76 -11.21
CA PHE A 220 2.17 16.53 -10.95
C PHE A 220 2.98 15.63 -10.03
N ASN A 221 2.42 15.27 -8.88
CA ASN A 221 3.03 14.24 -8.05
C ASN A 221 3.03 12.89 -8.78
N ILE A 222 4.12 12.16 -8.59
CA ILE A 222 4.33 10.85 -9.18
C ILE A 222 3.91 9.79 -8.17
N HIS A 223 2.86 9.03 -8.50
CA HIS A 223 2.54 7.83 -7.75
C HIS A 223 3.45 6.70 -8.22
N ILE A 224 4.34 6.30 -7.34
CA ILE A 224 5.14 5.10 -7.50
C ILE A 224 4.31 3.85 -7.17
N GLU A 225 4.76 2.70 -7.67
CA GLU A 225 4.22 1.36 -7.34
C GLU A 225 2.85 1.06 -7.95
N TRP A 226 2.62 1.55 -9.17
CA TRP A 226 1.57 1.02 -10.03
C TRP A 226 2.10 -0.10 -10.91
N PHE A 227 1.32 -1.16 -11.03
CA PHE A 227 1.63 -2.33 -11.84
C PHE A 227 0.77 -2.31 -13.10
N LEU A 228 1.41 -2.41 -14.26
CA LEU A 228 0.74 -2.52 -15.55
C LEU A 228 0.50 -4.01 -15.84
N ILE A 229 -0.76 -4.44 -15.76
CA ILE A 229 -1.10 -5.86 -15.81
C ILE A 229 -2.07 -6.12 -16.96
N PRO A 230 -1.79 -7.11 -17.83
CA PRO A 230 -2.77 -7.56 -18.81
C PRO A 230 -4.05 -7.98 -18.09
N ARG A 231 -5.22 -7.52 -18.55
CA ARG A 231 -6.50 -7.83 -17.87
C ARG A 231 -6.74 -9.33 -17.68
N LYS A 232 -6.27 -10.15 -18.62
CA LYS A 232 -6.32 -11.62 -18.59
C LYS A 232 -5.49 -12.23 -17.46
N GLU A 233 -4.52 -11.50 -16.91
CA GLU A 233 -3.59 -11.98 -15.88
C GLU A 233 -3.90 -11.45 -14.47
N ILE A 234 -5.00 -10.72 -14.28
CA ILE A 234 -5.41 -10.21 -12.96
C ILE A 234 -5.56 -11.37 -11.96
N ASP A 235 -6.13 -12.50 -12.37
CA ASP A 235 -6.27 -13.68 -11.50
C ASP A 235 -4.92 -14.22 -11.02
N ASN A 236 -3.86 -14.10 -11.82
CA ASN A 236 -2.52 -14.49 -11.41
C ASN A 236 -1.97 -13.59 -10.29
N VAL A 237 -2.36 -12.31 -10.26
CA VAL A 237 -2.00 -11.39 -9.17
C VAL A 237 -2.59 -11.88 -7.86
N PHE A 238 -3.88 -12.24 -7.86
CA PHE A 238 -4.53 -12.76 -6.66
C PHE A 238 -3.93 -14.07 -6.18
N LYS A 239 -3.56 -14.97 -7.10
CA LYS A 239 -2.82 -16.20 -6.76
C LYS A 239 -1.46 -15.90 -6.13
N ILE A 240 -0.73 -14.91 -6.63
CA ILE A 240 0.55 -14.48 -6.05
C ILE A 240 0.33 -13.94 -4.63
N ILE A 241 -0.64 -13.06 -4.44
CA ILE A 241 -0.96 -12.48 -3.13
C ILE A 241 -1.32 -13.60 -2.15
N ASP A 242 -2.26 -14.48 -2.51
CA ASP A 242 -2.72 -15.56 -1.65
C ASP A 242 -1.58 -16.51 -1.26
N ARG A 243 -0.73 -16.89 -2.22
CA ARG A 243 0.44 -17.74 -1.97
C ARG A 243 1.41 -17.10 -0.98
N VAL A 244 1.71 -15.81 -1.13
CA VAL A 244 2.61 -15.11 -0.21
C VAL A 244 1.96 -14.99 1.18
N CYS A 245 0.69 -14.60 1.26
CA CYS A 245 -0.04 -14.54 2.53
C CYS A 245 -0.03 -15.90 3.24
N SER A 246 -0.36 -17.00 2.56
CA SER A 246 -0.30 -18.35 3.12
C SER A 246 1.08 -18.71 3.65
N PHE A 247 2.15 -18.41 2.91
CA PHE A 247 3.51 -18.70 3.33
C PHE A 247 3.87 -18.00 4.64
N TYR A 248 3.55 -16.70 4.76
CA TYR A 248 3.83 -15.96 5.98
C TYR A 248 2.90 -16.31 7.13
N ASN A 249 1.63 -16.66 6.87
CA ASN A 249 0.69 -17.08 7.92
C ASN A 249 1.09 -18.44 8.51
N ASN A 250 1.45 -19.43 7.69
CA ASN A 250 1.82 -20.77 8.14
C ASN A 250 3.13 -20.80 8.96
N ASN A 251 4.07 -19.90 8.66
CA ASN A 251 5.33 -19.78 9.39
C ASN A 251 5.20 -19.11 10.77
N THR A 252 3.99 -18.71 11.17
CA THR A 252 3.74 -18.09 12.50
C THR A 252 3.17 -19.06 13.54
N GLY A 253 2.87 -20.30 13.14
CA GLY A 253 2.35 -21.36 14.01
C GLY A 253 3.40 -22.35 14.53
N LYS A 254 4.69 -22.05 14.40
CA LYS A 254 5.80 -22.83 14.97
C LYS A 254 6.59 -21.99 15.95
#